data_AF-A0A2E4GX76-F1
#
_entry.id   AF-A0A2E4GX76-F1
#
_cell.length_a   1.000
_cell.length_b   1.000
_cell.length_c   1.000
_cell.angle_alpha   90.00
_cell.angle_beta   90.00
_cell.angle_gamma   90.00
#
_symmetry.space_group_name_H-M   'P 1'
#
loop_
_entity.id
_entity.type
_entity.pdbx_description
1 polymer ?
#
loop_
_entity_poly.entity_id
_entity_poly.type
_entity_poly.pdbx_seq_one_letter_code
_entity_poly.pdbx_strand_id
1 'polypeptide(L)'
;MELRIFNRRREEIRKQAGQIPPGQLTKGNTAVMGMAAKYVRYILLACSVSIIACWYLLGQVDHSSEAYETLRTSAMVIFMGVIALAVIYGLFRGAEWMEAQAVKLDDREVFDDPEFPPSVQVRRYMQRAIFMIQLGYRLVSFAGICVVIGIIFVLKGMYAM
;
A
#
# COMPACT_ATOMS: atom_id res chain seq x y z
N MET A 1 -10.89 -21.59 13.27
CA MET A 1 -11.52 -20.26 13.47
C MET A 1 -11.17 -19.29 12.34
N GLU A 2 -9.92 -19.29 11.87
CA GLU A 2 -9.44 -18.44 10.76
C GLU A 2 -10.18 -18.62 9.44
N LEU A 3 -10.53 -19.87 9.05
CA LEU A 3 -11.28 -20.15 7.82
C LEU A 3 -12.70 -19.52 7.81
N ARG A 4 -13.37 -19.43 8.97
CA ARG A 4 -14.68 -18.75 9.07
C ARG A 4 -14.54 -17.24 8.89
N ILE A 5 -13.49 -16.65 9.47
CA ILE A 5 -13.21 -15.21 9.34
C ILE A 5 -12.84 -14.88 7.89
N PHE A 6 -12.05 -15.73 7.24
CA PHE A 6 -11.67 -15.55 5.84
C PHE A 6 -12.87 -15.66 4.90
N ASN A 7 -13.73 -16.67 5.10
CA ASN A 7 -14.96 -16.83 4.32
C ASN A 7 -15.93 -15.66 4.52
N ARG A 8 -16.09 -15.18 5.76
CA ARG A 8 -16.93 -14.01 6.06
C ARG A 8 -16.42 -12.74 5.38
N ARG A 9 -15.11 -12.45 5.45
CA ARG A 9 -14.51 -11.30 4.73
C ARG A 9 -14.64 -11.43 3.21
N ARG A 10 -14.47 -12.64 2.67
CA ARG A 10 -14.64 -12.89 1.22
C ARG A 10 -16.09 -12.64 0.79
N GLU A 11 -17.05 -13.00 1.63
CA GLU A 11 -18.47 -12.78 1.38
C GLU A 11 -18.85 -11.30 1.48
N GLU A 12 -18.27 -10.56 2.43
CA GLU A 12 -18.37 -9.10 2.54
C GLU A 12 -17.81 -8.42 1.28
N ILE A 13 -16.62 -8.82 0.81
CA ILE A 13 -16.04 -8.31 -0.44
C ILE A 13 -16.91 -8.66 -1.65
N ARG A 14 -17.52 -9.86 -1.68
CA ARG A 14 -18.44 -10.26 -2.75
C ARG A 14 -19.72 -9.44 -2.76
N LYS A 15 -20.25 -9.06 -1.60
CA LYS A 15 -21.41 -8.17 -1.46
C LYS A 15 -21.06 -6.75 -1.89
N GLN A 16 -19.94 -6.20 -1.42
CA GLN A 16 -19.45 -4.87 -1.82
C GLN A 16 -19.21 -4.78 -3.34
N ALA A 17 -18.59 -5.79 -3.94
CA ALA A 17 -18.34 -5.83 -5.39
C ALA A 17 -19.61 -5.90 -6.25
N GLY A 18 -20.75 -6.28 -5.67
CA GLY A 18 -22.05 -6.28 -6.36
C GLY A 18 -22.83 -4.99 -6.16
N GLN A 19 -22.41 -4.12 -5.23
CA GLN A 19 -23.10 -2.88 -4.87
C GLN A 19 -22.37 -1.64 -5.38
N ILE A 20 -21.05 -1.70 -5.56
CA ILE A 20 -20.26 -0.56 -6.01
C ILE A 20 -20.20 -0.58 -7.55
N PRO A 21 -20.67 0.47 -8.24
CA PRO A 21 -20.55 0.55 -9.69
C PRO A 21 -19.08 0.59 -10.12
N PRO A 22 -18.68 -0.13 -11.18
CA PRO A 22 -17.36 0.01 -11.77
C PRO A 22 -17.08 1.47 -12.15
N GLY A 23 -15.88 1.97 -11.85
CA GLY A 23 -15.49 3.36 -12.05
C GLY A 23 -15.81 4.29 -10.87
N GLN A 24 -16.53 3.81 -9.86
CA GLN A 24 -16.78 4.55 -8.62
C GLN A 24 -15.90 4.11 -7.44
N LEU A 25 -15.27 2.94 -7.51
CA LEU A 25 -14.42 2.41 -6.45
C LEU A 25 -13.16 3.26 -6.27
N THR A 26 -12.51 3.62 -7.37
CA THR A 26 -11.41 4.58 -7.35
C THR A 26 -11.91 6.00 -7.20
N LYS A 27 -13.01 6.42 -7.84
CA LYS A 27 -13.53 7.80 -7.68
C LYS A 27 -13.85 8.15 -6.22
N GLY A 28 -14.45 7.24 -5.45
CA GLY A 28 -14.69 7.44 -4.01
C GLY A 28 -13.42 7.41 -3.17
N ASN A 29 -12.38 6.71 -3.63
CA ASN A 29 -11.05 6.66 -3.00
C ASN A 29 -10.03 7.61 -3.65
N THR A 30 -10.42 8.49 -4.58
CA THR A 30 -9.49 9.26 -5.42
C THR A 30 -8.62 10.19 -4.61
N ALA A 31 -9.14 10.70 -3.49
CA ALA A 31 -8.35 11.51 -2.58
C ALA A 31 -7.18 10.69 -2.01
N VAL A 32 -7.42 9.50 -1.47
CA VAL A 32 -6.35 8.69 -0.85
C VAL A 32 -5.49 7.97 -1.88
N MET A 33 -6.08 7.43 -2.95
CA MET A 33 -5.32 6.79 -4.04
C MET A 33 -4.54 7.82 -4.86
N GLY A 34 -5.11 9.00 -5.10
CA GLY A 34 -4.43 10.11 -5.78
C GLY A 34 -3.35 10.75 -4.91
N MET A 35 -3.59 10.90 -3.61
CA MET A 35 -2.55 11.30 -2.66
C MET A 35 -1.47 10.23 -2.53
N ALA A 36 -1.82 8.94 -2.43
CA ALA A 36 -0.85 7.86 -2.41
C ALA A 36 -0.02 7.83 -3.71
N ALA A 37 -0.63 7.93 -4.89
CA ALA A 37 0.12 7.92 -6.15
C ALA A 37 1.05 9.14 -6.30
N LYS A 38 0.60 10.33 -5.87
CA LYS A 38 1.38 11.57 -5.96
C LYS A 38 2.48 11.62 -4.89
N TYR A 39 2.14 11.35 -3.63
CA TYR A 39 3.07 11.45 -2.50
C TYR A 39 3.96 10.23 -2.33
N VAL A 40 3.54 9.02 -2.70
CA VAL A 40 4.42 7.84 -2.58
C VAL A 40 5.66 8.00 -3.45
N ARG A 41 5.58 8.67 -4.61
CA ARG A 41 6.80 8.98 -5.40
C ARG A 41 7.78 9.86 -4.62
N TYR A 42 7.29 10.92 -3.98
CA TYR A 42 8.14 11.80 -3.17
C TYR A 42 8.66 11.10 -1.92
N ILE A 43 7.84 10.27 -1.27
CA ILE A 43 8.24 9.50 -0.09
C ILE A 43 9.27 8.43 -0.47
N LEU A 44 9.08 7.71 -1.58
CA LEU A 44 10.08 6.76 -2.09
C LEU A 44 11.41 7.46 -2.35
N LEU A 45 11.38 8.62 -2.99
CA LEU A 45 12.59 9.39 -3.31
C LEU A 45 13.27 9.90 -2.02
N ALA A 46 12.51 10.43 -1.07
CA ALA A 46 13.01 10.84 0.24
C ALA A 46 13.65 9.66 0.99
N CYS A 47 12.99 8.50 1.02
CA CYS A 47 13.54 7.32 1.69
C CYS A 47 14.77 6.74 0.99
N SER A 48 14.85 6.79 -0.35
CA SER A 48 16.07 6.41 -1.09
C SER A 48 17.24 7.30 -0.69
N VAL A 49 17.02 8.62 -0.59
CA VAL A 49 18.04 9.56 -0.09
C VAL A 49 18.41 9.24 1.36
N SER A 50 17.45 8.91 2.23
CA SER A 50 17.72 8.52 3.62
C SER A 50 18.57 7.24 3.73
N ILE A 51 18.36 6.25 2.86
CA ILE A 51 19.18 5.03 2.82
C ILE A 51 20.61 5.35 2.41
N ILE A 52 20.79 6.18 1.37
CA ILE A 52 22.12 6.63 0.92
C ILE A 52 22.83 7.39 2.05
N ALA A 53 22.13 8.27 2.76
CA ALA A 53 22.68 9.00 3.90
C ALA A 53 23.07 8.04 5.05
N CYS A 54 22.24 7.03 5.36
CA CYS A 54 22.58 6.02 6.36
C CYS A 54 23.81 5.20 5.95
N TRP A 55 23.93 4.82 4.67
CA TRP A 55 25.10 4.11 4.14
C TRP A 55 26.37 4.96 4.20
N TYR A 56 26.26 6.25 3.87
CA TYR A 56 27.36 7.18 4.00
C TYR A 56 27.83 7.29 5.46
N LEU A 57 26.90 7.46 6.41
CA LEU A 57 27.20 7.52 7.83
C LEU A 57 27.82 6.21 8.35
N LEU A 58 27.31 5.05 7.92
CA LEU A 58 27.88 3.75 8.26
C LEU A 58 29.33 3.58 7.79
N GLY A 59 29.70 4.22 6.67
CA GLY A 59 31.08 4.23 6.18
C GLY A 59 32.04 5.12 6.98
N GLN A 60 31.52 5.97 7.88
CA GLN A 60 32.33 6.86 8.72
C GLN A 60 32.51 6.39 10.17
N VAL A 61 31.86 5.28 10.53
CA VAL A 61 31.80 4.79 11.91
C VAL A 61 32.50 3.45 12.04
N ASP A 62 33.28 3.26 13.10
CA ASP A 62 33.95 1.99 13.39
C ASP A 62 32.95 0.83 13.50
N HIS A 63 33.25 -0.26 12.82
CA HIS A 63 32.40 -1.45 12.74
C HIS A 63 32.12 -2.14 14.08
N SER A 64 32.94 -1.88 15.11
CA SER A 64 32.78 -2.43 16.46
C SER A 64 31.97 -1.53 17.40
N SER A 65 31.53 -0.35 16.93
CA SER A 65 30.82 0.62 17.78
C SER A 65 29.32 0.34 17.88
N GLU A 66 28.72 0.72 19.02
CA GLU A 66 27.27 0.68 19.23
C GLU A 66 26.50 1.57 18.24
N ALA A 67 27.14 2.66 17.78
CA ALA A 67 26.60 3.55 16.75
C ALA A 67 26.45 2.83 15.39
N TYR A 68 27.40 1.97 15.02
CA TYR A 68 27.33 1.17 13.79
C TYR A 68 26.15 0.19 13.80
N GLU A 69 25.94 -0.54 14.89
CA GLU A 69 24.80 -1.46 15.01
C GLU A 69 23.46 -0.73 14.98
N THR A 70 23.38 0.42 15.65
CA THR A 70 22.16 1.26 15.70
C THR A 70 21.83 1.82 14.32
N LEU A 71 22.81 2.36 13.59
CA LEU A 71 22.65 2.89 12.23
C LEU A 71 22.31 1.79 11.22
N ARG A 72 22.92 0.60 11.34
CA ARG A 72 22.63 -0.55 10.48
C ARG A 72 21.19 -1.03 10.65
N THR A 73 20.75 -1.13 11.90
CA THR A 73 19.37 -1.50 12.24
C THR A 73 18.38 -0.48 11.71
N SER A 74 18.70 0.82 11.86
CA SER A 74 17.92 1.92 11.32
C SER A 74 17.74 1.83 9.80
N ALA A 75 18.85 1.65 9.06
CA ALA A 75 18.84 1.52 7.62
C ALA A 75 17.94 0.36 7.16
N MET A 76 17.97 -0.76 7.88
CA MET A 76 17.13 -1.93 7.57
C MET A 76 15.65 -1.69 7.85
N VAL A 77 15.31 -1.00 8.94
CA VAL A 77 13.93 -0.62 9.26
C VAL A 77 13.38 0.37 8.23
N ILE A 78 14.16 1.37 7.84
CA ILE A 78 13.79 2.32 6.77
C ILE A 78 13.58 1.56 5.46
N PHE A 79 14.49 0.67 5.08
CA PHE A 79 14.39 -0.13 3.87
C PHE A 79 13.10 -0.96 3.81
N MET A 80 12.72 -1.61 4.91
CA MET A 80 11.45 -2.33 5.00
C MET A 80 10.24 -1.40 4.82
N GLY A 81 10.30 -0.18 5.36
CA GLY A 81 9.31 0.87 5.12
C GLY A 81 9.19 1.25 3.64
N VAL A 82 10.33 1.40 2.94
CA VAL A 82 10.36 1.69 1.49
C VAL A 82 9.71 0.57 0.68
N ILE A 83 10.06 -0.68 0.97
CA ILE A 83 9.44 -1.84 0.31
C ILE A 83 7.94 -1.83 0.53
N ALA A 84 7.48 -1.60 1.76
CA ALA A 84 6.05 -1.55 2.07
C ALA A 84 5.35 -0.45 1.26
N LEU A 85 5.94 0.74 1.14
CA LEU A 85 5.42 1.83 0.31
C LEU A 85 5.36 1.47 -1.19
N ALA A 86 6.39 0.81 -1.71
CA ALA A 86 6.41 0.33 -3.09
C ALA A 86 5.29 -0.71 -3.35
N VAL A 87 5.08 -1.63 -2.40
CA VAL A 87 3.99 -2.61 -2.47
C VAL A 87 2.62 -1.93 -2.42
N ILE A 88 2.42 -0.95 -1.54
CA ILE A 88 1.17 -0.16 -1.45
C ILE A 88 0.88 0.53 -2.79
N TYR A 89 1.90 1.18 -3.37
CA TYR A 89 1.77 1.82 -4.68
C TYR A 89 1.38 0.81 -5.77
N GLY A 90 2.04 -0.36 -5.81
CA GLY A 90 1.71 -1.43 -6.73
C GLY A 90 0.29 -1.95 -6.57
N LEU A 91 -0.19 -2.12 -5.33
CA LEU A 91 -1.56 -2.55 -5.03
C LEU A 91 -2.60 -1.53 -5.49
N PHE A 92 -2.38 -0.23 -5.23
CA PHE A 92 -3.31 0.81 -5.64
C PHE A 92 -3.34 0.98 -7.16
N ARG A 93 -2.19 0.97 -7.83
CA ARG A 93 -2.16 0.98 -9.31
C ARG A 93 -2.77 -0.26 -9.91
N GLY A 94 -2.56 -1.42 -9.29
CA GLY A 94 -3.21 -2.67 -9.67
C GLY A 94 -4.73 -2.59 -9.54
N ALA A 95 -5.23 -1.96 -8.46
CA ALA A 95 -6.66 -1.76 -8.25
C ALA A 95 -7.27 -0.83 -9.31
N GLU A 96 -6.61 0.29 -9.65
CA GLU A 96 -7.04 1.17 -10.75
C GLU A 96 -7.14 0.42 -12.07
N TRP A 97 -6.14 -0.40 -12.38
CA TRP A 97 -6.14 -1.19 -13.61
C TRP A 97 -7.26 -2.22 -13.63
N MET A 98 -7.47 -2.95 -12.52
CA MET A 98 -8.55 -3.93 -12.41
C MET A 98 -9.93 -3.29 -12.54
N GLU A 99 -10.14 -2.11 -11.95
CA GLU A 99 -11.39 -1.36 -12.12
C GLU A 99 -11.57 -0.87 -13.55
N ALA A 100 -10.52 -0.36 -14.20
CA ALA A 100 -10.59 0.07 -15.59
C ALA A 100 -10.97 -1.10 -16.53
N GLN A 101 -10.50 -2.32 -16.24
CA GLN A 101 -10.95 -3.52 -16.97
C GLN A 101 -12.41 -3.86 -16.67
N ALA A 102 -12.85 -3.70 -15.41
CA ALA A 102 -14.25 -3.91 -15.04
C ALA A 102 -15.17 -2.94 -15.78
N VAL A 103 -14.79 -1.66 -15.91
CA VAL A 103 -15.55 -0.64 -16.67
C VAL A 103 -15.65 -0.99 -18.15
N LYS A 104 -14.57 -1.49 -18.77
CA LYS A 104 -14.57 -1.88 -20.19
C LYS A 104 -15.45 -3.09 -20.50
N LEU A 105 -15.68 -3.93 -19.50
CA LEU A 105 -16.47 -5.17 -19.60
C LEU A 105 -17.89 -5.00 -19.03
N ASP A 106 -18.23 -3.81 -18.55
CA ASP A 106 -19.56 -3.54 -18.02
C ASP A 106 -20.44 -2.99 -19.14
N ASP A 107 -21.24 -3.88 -19.72
CA ASP A 107 -22.12 -3.58 -20.85
C ASP A 107 -23.49 -3.02 -20.40
N ARG A 108 -23.64 -2.73 -19.09
CA ARG A 108 -24.92 -2.30 -18.49
C ARG A 108 -25.16 -0.81 -18.72
N GLU A 109 -26.38 -0.47 -19.15
CA GLU A 109 -26.82 0.93 -19.28
C GLU A 109 -27.21 1.56 -17.92
N VAL A 110 -27.75 0.75 -17.00
CA VAL A 110 -28.16 1.16 -15.65
C VAL A 110 -27.47 0.25 -14.62
N PHE A 111 -26.62 0.84 -13.77
CA PHE A 111 -25.77 0.09 -12.83
C PHE A 111 -26.53 -0.52 -11.64
N ASP A 112 -27.65 0.09 -11.27
CA ASP A 112 -28.46 -0.26 -10.10
C ASP A 112 -29.67 -1.15 -10.44
N ASP A 113 -29.77 -1.62 -11.68
CA ASP A 113 -30.87 -2.49 -12.09
C ASP A 113 -30.72 -3.90 -11.46
N PRO A 114 -31.62 -4.30 -10.56
CA PRO A 114 -31.56 -5.63 -9.93
C PRO A 114 -31.85 -6.76 -10.92
N GLU A 115 -32.49 -6.49 -12.05
CA GLU A 115 -32.77 -7.50 -13.09
C GLU A 115 -31.53 -7.84 -13.91
N PHE A 116 -30.57 -6.90 -14.02
CA PHE A 116 -29.33 -7.07 -14.78
C PHE A 116 -28.10 -6.94 -13.87
N PRO A 117 -27.79 -7.97 -13.06
CA PRO A 117 -26.61 -7.95 -12.21
C PRO A 117 -25.32 -7.94 -13.05
N PRO A 118 -24.22 -7.39 -12.49
CA PRO A 118 -22.94 -7.35 -13.19
C PRO A 118 -22.46 -8.76 -13.54
N SER A 119 -21.89 -8.89 -14.74
CA SER A 119 -21.35 -10.16 -15.22
C SER A 119 -20.33 -10.75 -14.24
N VAL A 120 -20.17 -12.06 -14.26
CA VAL A 120 -19.26 -12.77 -13.36
C VAL A 120 -17.82 -12.25 -13.50
N GLN A 121 -17.42 -11.81 -14.71
CA GLN A 121 -16.10 -11.26 -14.98
C GLN A 121 -15.94 -9.87 -14.35
N VAL A 122 -16.87 -8.94 -14.56
CA VAL A 122 -16.89 -7.61 -13.93
C VAL A 122 -16.81 -7.73 -12.41
N ARG A 123 -17.63 -8.62 -11.83
CA ARG A 123 -17.63 -8.86 -10.37
C ARG A 123 -16.28 -9.39 -9.86
N ARG A 124 -15.58 -10.24 -10.61
CA ARG A 124 -14.24 -10.75 -10.23
C ARG A 124 -13.19 -9.65 -10.25
N TYR A 125 -13.20 -8.78 -11.27
CA TYR A 125 -12.29 -7.64 -11.35
C TYR A 125 -12.51 -6.67 -10.19
N MET A 126 -13.78 -6.35 -9.88
CA MET A 126 -14.14 -5.50 -8.74
C MET A 126 -13.73 -6.11 -7.39
N GLN A 127 -13.94 -7.41 -7.18
CA GLN A 127 -13.47 -8.11 -5.97
C GLN A 127 -11.94 -8.01 -5.79
N ARG A 128 -11.18 -8.19 -6.88
CA ARG A 128 -9.72 -8.06 -6.86
C ARG A 128 -9.29 -6.63 -6.54
N ALA A 129 -9.94 -5.63 -7.16
CA ALA A 129 -9.68 -4.22 -6.88
C ALA A 129 -9.94 -3.86 -5.41
N ILE A 130 -11.11 -4.27 -4.87
CA ILE A 130 -11.46 -4.06 -3.45
C ILE A 130 -10.44 -4.71 -2.53
N PHE A 131 -10.06 -5.96 -2.81
CA PHE A 131 -9.06 -6.67 -2.01
C PHE A 131 -7.70 -5.96 -2.01
N MET A 132 -7.23 -5.51 -3.17
CA MET A 132 -5.97 -4.77 -3.30
C MET A 132 -5.99 -3.46 -2.52
N ILE A 133 -7.11 -2.71 -2.58
CA ILE A 133 -7.29 -1.46 -1.82
C ILE A 133 -7.27 -1.74 -0.31
N GLN A 134 -8.04 -2.72 0.18
CA GLN A 134 -8.08 -3.06 1.60
C GLN A 134 -6.73 -3.54 2.12
N LEU A 135 -6.00 -4.32 1.32
CA LEU A 135 -4.65 -4.77 1.67
C LEU A 135 -3.68 -3.57 1.72
N GLY A 136 -3.75 -2.67 0.73
CA GLY A 136 -2.94 -1.45 0.70
C GLY A 136 -3.15 -0.60 1.94
N TYR A 137 -4.40 -0.35 2.35
CA TYR A 137 -4.70 0.43 3.57
C TYR A 137 -4.11 -0.16 4.85
N ARG A 138 -4.05 -1.49 4.98
CA ARG A 138 -3.42 -2.13 6.15
C ARG A 138 -1.92 -1.97 6.16
N LEU A 139 -1.30 -1.99 4.98
CA LEU A 139 0.14 -1.81 4.84
C LEU A 139 0.56 -0.37 5.11
N VAL A 140 -0.32 0.64 4.89
CA VAL A 140 -0.01 2.05 5.17
C VAL A 140 0.42 2.26 6.63
N SER A 141 -0.30 1.67 7.59
CA SER A 141 0.06 1.79 9.01
C SER A 141 1.42 1.17 9.32
N PHE A 142 1.71 0.01 8.73
CA PHE A 142 3.02 -0.66 8.87
C PHE A 142 4.15 0.20 8.28
N ALA A 143 3.97 0.71 7.07
CA ALA A 143 4.92 1.59 6.42
C ALA A 143 5.19 2.86 7.25
N GLY A 144 4.13 3.47 7.80
CA GLY A 144 4.26 4.63 8.69
C GLY A 144 5.09 4.35 9.94
N ILE A 145 4.86 3.21 10.59
CA ILE A 145 5.63 2.77 11.77
C ILE A 145 7.11 2.58 11.40
N CYS A 146 7.41 1.89 10.29
CA CYS A 146 8.78 1.68 9.84
C CYS A 146 9.52 3.01 9.59
N VAL A 147 8.88 3.98 8.95
CA VAL A 147 9.50 5.28 8.67
C VAL A 147 9.78 6.05 9.97
N VAL A 148 8.79 6.12 10.88
CA VAL A 148 8.95 6.85 12.16
C VAL A 148 10.03 6.22 13.04
N ILE A 149 10.00 4.89 13.23
CA ILE A 149 11.00 4.18 14.01
C ILE A 149 12.38 4.35 13.37
N GLY A 150 12.47 4.20 12.04
CA GLY A 150 13.71 4.42 11.31
C GLY A 150 14.32 5.79 11.61
N ILE A 151 13.54 6.87 11.49
CA ILE A 151 14.01 8.23 11.79
C ILE A 151 14.53 8.36 13.23
N ILE A 152 13.81 7.81 14.21
CA ILE A 152 14.23 7.84 15.63
C ILE A 152 15.58 7.14 15.82
N PHE A 153 15.77 5.99 15.19
CA PHE A 153 17.03 5.24 15.27
C PHE A 153 18.17 5.94 14.54
N VAL A 154 17.92 6.64 13.42
CA VAL A 154 18.94 7.50 12.78
C VAL A 154 19.38 8.60 13.74
N LEU A 155 18.43 9.33 14.33
CA LEU A 155 18.75 10.40 15.28
C LEU A 155 19.53 9.86 16.49
N LYS A 156 19.11 8.72 17.04
CA LYS A 156 19.82 8.06 18.14
C LYS A 156 21.25 7.67 17.75
N GLY A 157 21.43 7.09 16.54
CA GLY A 157 22.76 6.76 16.01
C GLY A 157 23.63 8.00 15.84
N MET A 158 23.05 9.12 15.38
CA MET A 158 23.76 10.40 15.26
C MET A 158 24.18 11.00 16.60
N TYR A 159 23.38 10.85 17.65
CA TYR A 159 23.75 11.30 19.00
C TYR A 159 24.80 10.39 19.68
N ALA A 160 24.99 9.17 19.19
CA ALA A 160 25.95 8.20 19.72
C ALA A 160 27.30 8.20 18.97
N MET A 161 27.39 8.95 17.86
CA MET A 161 28.64 9.27 17.15
C MET A 161 29.33 10.47 17.81
#